data_AF-J9DST3-F1
#
_entry.id   AF-J9DST3-F1
#
_cell.length_a   1.000
_cell.length_b   1.000
_cell.length_c   1.000
_cell.angle_alpha   90.00
_cell.angle_beta   90.00
_cell.angle_gamma   90.00
#
_symmetry.space_group_name_H-M   'P 1'
#
loop_
_entity.id
_entity.type
_entity.pdbx_description
1 polymer ?
#
loop_
_entity_poly.entity_id
_entity_poly.type
_entity_poly.pdbx_seq_one_letter_code
_entity_poly.pdbx_strand_id
1 'polypeptide(L)'
;MSVFQESNVERATVVKVVPTPNNGWTEVVPLRRTKLINGKVKLWFEFQKVHYTFVLERKTFLVLELDTNQPMSYFHESRGLETDEAILERKQDLGDNRMEMVIPQFMELFKERATAPFFVFQVLLDTM
;
A
#
# COMPACT_ATOMS: atom_id res chain seq x y z
N MET A 1 -13.71 -7.96 -15.11
CA MET A 1 -14.22 -7.96 -13.73
C MET A 1 -14.95 -6.65 -13.52
N SER A 2 -16.24 -6.69 -13.21
CA SER A 2 -17.05 -5.51 -12.91
C SER A 2 -16.86 -5.12 -11.44
N VAL A 3 -16.51 -3.85 -11.19
CA VAL A 3 -16.35 -3.31 -9.83
C VAL A 3 -17.62 -2.52 -9.49
N PHE A 4 -18.19 -2.79 -8.31
CA PHE A 4 -19.37 -2.10 -7.80
C PHE A 4 -19.04 -1.38 -6.50
N GLN A 5 -19.74 -0.29 -6.22
CA GLN A 5 -19.61 0.43 -4.96
C GLN A 5 -20.26 -0.39 -3.85
N GLU A 6 -19.49 -0.68 -2.79
CA GLU A 6 -19.95 -1.39 -1.60
C GLU A 6 -19.95 -0.40 -0.41
N SER A 7 -21.01 -0.43 0.40
CA SER A 7 -21.15 0.46 1.56
C SER A 7 -20.52 -0.16 2.82
N ASN A 8 -20.45 -1.48 2.89
CA ASN A 8 -19.81 -2.17 4.00
C ASN A 8 -18.33 -2.50 3.70
N VAL A 9 -17.43 -1.88 4.45
CA VAL A 9 -15.97 -2.10 4.33
C VAL A 9 -15.59 -3.57 4.54
N GLU A 10 -16.34 -4.34 5.33
CA GLU A 10 -16.07 -5.77 5.57
C GLU A 10 -16.38 -6.64 4.36
N ARG A 11 -17.24 -6.18 3.44
CA ARG A 11 -17.59 -6.89 2.20
C ARG A 11 -16.71 -6.48 1.03
N ALA A 12 -16.18 -5.26 1.05
CA ALA A 12 -15.35 -4.72 -0.01
C ALA A 12 -14.06 -5.52 -0.22
N THR A 13 -13.70 -5.79 -1.48
CA THR A 13 -12.48 -6.52 -1.87
C THR A 13 -11.40 -5.61 -2.46
N VAL A 14 -11.79 -4.43 -2.93
CA VAL A 14 -10.91 -3.45 -3.57
C VAL A 14 -11.24 -2.05 -3.08
N VAL A 15 -10.26 -1.16 -3.15
CA VAL A 15 -10.40 0.26 -2.81
C VAL A 15 -10.01 1.09 -4.02
N LYS A 16 -10.84 2.07 -4.38
CA LYS A 16 -10.49 3.10 -5.36
C LYS A 16 -9.79 4.24 -4.63
N VAL A 17 -8.50 4.43 -4.88
CA VAL A 17 -7.70 5.49 -4.27
C VAL A 17 -7.60 6.66 -5.26
N VAL A 18 -8.05 7.83 -4.85
CA VAL A 18 -7.92 9.08 -5.61
C VAL A 18 -6.86 9.93 -4.93
N PRO A 19 -5.65 10.03 -5.51
CA PRO A 19 -4.59 10.85 -4.91
C PRO A 19 -4.93 12.34 -5.01
N THR A 20 -4.24 13.14 -4.19
CA THR A 20 -4.24 14.59 -4.34
C THR A 20 -3.65 15.00 -5.70
N PRO A 21 -4.01 16.20 -6.20
CA PRO A 21 -3.43 16.71 -7.44
C PRO A 21 -1.90 16.63 -7.44
N ASN A 22 -1.33 16.20 -8.57
CA ASN A 22 0.11 16.00 -8.79
C ASN A 22 0.77 14.84 -8.01
N ASN A 23 0.03 14.04 -7.25
CA ASN A 23 0.59 12.90 -6.51
C ASN A 23 0.28 11.53 -7.17
N GLY A 24 0.42 11.47 -8.49
CA GLY A 24 0.18 10.27 -9.29
C GLY A 24 -1.26 10.13 -9.82
N TRP A 25 -1.65 8.89 -10.14
CA TRP A 25 -2.90 8.56 -10.82
C TRP A 25 -3.88 7.83 -9.90
N THR A 26 -5.17 7.88 -10.26
CA THR A 26 -6.20 7.08 -9.56
C THR A 26 -5.97 5.60 -9.85
N GLU A 27 -5.94 4.80 -8.80
CA GLU A 27 -5.70 3.36 -8.89
C GLU A 27 -6.74 2.58 -8.07
N VAL A 28 -7.03 1.36 -8.52
CA VAL A 28 -7.83 0.40 -7.75
C VAL A 28 -6.87 -0.61 -7.13
N VAL A 29 -6.75 -0.59 -5.81
CA VAL A 29 -5.85 -1.45 -5.04
C VAL A 29 -6.63 -2.51 -4.26
N PRO A 30 -6.06 -3.71 -4.03
CA PRO A 30 -6.73 -4.75 -3.28
C PRO A 30 -6.83 -4.40 -1.78
N LEU A 31 -8.00 -4.60 -1.18
CA LEU A 31 -8.19 -4.50 0.26
C LEU A 31 -7.74 -5.79 0.94
N ARG A 32 -6.73 -5.71 1.80
CA ARG A 32 -6.16 -6.84 2.52
C ARG A 32 -6.76 -6.96 3.93
N ARG A 33 -6.77 -8.19 4.43
CA ARG A 33 -7.33 -8.58 5.73
C ARG A 33 -6.31 -9.43 6.46
N THR A 34 -5.91 -8.98 7.64
CA THR A 34 -5.00 -9.74 8.52
C THR A 34 -5.71 -10.01 9.85
N LYS A 35 -5.68 -11.26 10.32
CA LYS A 35 -6.17 -11.60 11.66
C LYS A 35 -5.09 -11.24 12.68
N LEU A 36 -5.43 -10.37 13.62
CA LEU A 36 -4.56 -9.98 14.73
C LEU A 36 -4.59 -11.04 15.84
N ILE A 37 -3.58 -11.00 16.73
CA ILE A 37 -3.45 -11.93 17.88
C ILE A 37 -4.69 -11.86 18.79
N ASN A 38 -5.27 -10.67 18.94
CA ASN A 38 -6.48 -10.42 19.73
C ASN A 38 -7.79 -10.92 19.05
N GLY A 39 -7.70 -11.61 17.92
CA GLY A 39 -8.85 -12.15 17.17
C GLY A 39 -9.57 -11.12 16.30
N LYS A 40 -9.20 -9.83 16.35
CA LYS A 40 -9.78 -8.80 15.48
C LYS A 40 -9.21 -8.89 14.06
N VAL A 41 -9.99 -8.45 13.09
CA VAL A 41 -9.55 -8.37 11.69
C VAL A 41 -9.07 -6.95 11.41
N LYS A 42 -7.81 -6.81 11.02
CA LYS A 42 -7.21 -5.57 10.53
C LYS A 42 -7.40 -5.47 9.03
N LEU A 43 -8.08 -4.41 8.59
CA LEU A 43 -8.27 -4.06 7.19
C LEU A 43 -7.21 -3.04 6.79
N TRP A 44 -6.49 -3.31 5.71
CA TRP A 44 -5.42 -2.42 5.24
C TRP A 44 -5.21 -2.55 3.74
N PHE A 45 -4.64 -1.53 3.13
CA PHE A 45 -4.16 -1.57 1.75
C PHE A 45 -2.88 -0.77 1.64
N GLU A 46 -2.17 -0.96 0.53
CA GLU A 46 -0.97 -0.20 0.21
C GLU A 46 -1.24 0.61 -1.06
N PHE A 47 -0.83 1.88 -1.04
CA PHE A 47 -0.88 2.75 -2.21
C PHE A 47 0.43 3.53 -2.27
N GLN A 48 1.14 3.45 -3.39
CA GLN A 48 2.45 4.08 -3.58
C GLN A 48 3.46 3.76 -2.46
N LYS A 49 3.53 2.49 -2.02
CA LYS A 49 4.36 2.03 -0.89
C LYS A 49 4.01 2.60 0.49
N VAL A 50 2.88 3.31 0.61
CA VAL A 50 2.35 3.79 1.89
C VAL A 50 1.28 2.85 2.39
N HIS A 51 1.42 2.40 3.63
CA HIS A 51 0.46 1.52 4.30
C HIS A 51 -0.69 2.33 4.92
N TYR A 52 -1.92 1.99 4.54
CA TYR A 52 -3.15 2.57 5.06
C TYR A 52 -3.91 1.52 5.87
N THR A 53 -4.21 1.82 7.13
CA THR A 53 -4.96 0.95 8.03
C THR A 53 -6.33 1.54 8.32
N PHE A 54 -7.37 0.71 8.35
CA PHE A 54 -8.71 1.12 8.72
C PHE A 54 -8.84 1.30 10.24
N VAL A 55 -9.23 2.50 10.67
CA VAL A 55 -9.50 2.83 12.07
C VAL A 55 -11.01 2.81 12.31
N LEU A 56 -11.48 1.84 13.10
CA LEU A 56 -12.91 1.60 13.34
C LEU A 56 -13.62 2.80 13.99
N GLU A 57 -12.93 3.51 14.88
CA GLU A 57 -13.45 4.66 15.64
C GLU A 57 -13.83 5.82 14.73
N ARG A 58 -12.96 6.12 13.74
CA ARG A 58 -13.14 7.22 12.80
C ARG A 58 -13.83 6.77 11.50
N LYS A 59 -13.95 5.45 11.28
CA LYS A 59 -14.43 4.83 10.05
C LYS A 59 -13.66 5.32 8.81
N THR A 60 -12.37 5.59 8.96
CA THR A 60 -11.50 6.10 7.91
C THR A 60 -10.22 5.27 7.83
N PHE A 61 -9.60 5.27 6.65
CA PHE A 61 -8.25 4.76 6.47
C PHE A 61 -7.25 5.85 6.82
N LEU A 62 -6.29 5.52 7.68
CA LEU A 62 -5.23 6.42 8.09
C LEU A 62 -3.88 5.80 7.76
N VAL A 63 -2.92 6.66 7.44
CA VAL A 63 -1.51 6.27 7.38
C VAL A 63 -1.05 6.03 8.81
N LEU A 64 -0.16 5.06 8.98
CA LEU A 64 0.53 4.85 10.24
C LEU A 64 1.35 6.09 10.60
N GLU A 65 0.94 6.80 11.65
CA GLU A 65 1.70 7.90 12.24
C GLU A 65 2.62 7.33 13.33
N LEU A 66 3.92 7.53 13.17
CA LEU A 66 4.89 7.20 14.20
C LEU A 66 4.87 8.30 15.26
N ASP A 67 4.79 7.89 16.51
CA ASP A 67 4.75 8.80 17.65
C ASP A 67 6.15 9.36 17.95
N THR A 68 6.55 10.36 17.17
CA THR A 68 7.84 11.04 17.32
C THR A 68 7.77 12.28 18.22
N ASN A 69 6.57 12.72 18.60
CA ASN A 69 6.36 13.94 19.38
C ASN A 69 6.29 13.65 20.89
N GLN A 70 7.28 12.91 21.39
CA GLN A 70 7.37 12.52 22.79
C GLN A 70 8.46 13.34 23.52
N PRO A 71 8.32 13.58 24.83
CA PRO A 71 9.36 14.27 25.60
C PRO A 71 10.65 13.45 25.64
N MET A 72 11.79 14.13 25.82
CA MET A 72 13.10 13.44 25.88
C MET A 72 13.17 12.34 26.95
N SER A 73 12.45 12.48 28.06
CA SER A 73 12.37 11.45 29.11
C SER A 73 11.83 10.12 28.58
N TYR A 74 10.83 10.15 27.69
CA TYR A 74 10.26 8.94 27.09
C TYR A 74 11.32 8.15 26.33
N PHE A 75 12.14 8.83 25.51
CA PHE A 75 13.20 8.16 24.77
C PHE A 75 14.34 7.67 25.68
N HIS A 76 14.66 8.43 26.72
CA HIS A 76 15.71 8.06 27.68
C HIS A 76 15.33 6.84 28.53
N GLU A 77 14.06 6.73 28.91
CA GLU A 77 13.53 5.63 29.72
C GLU A 77 13.20 4.38 28.89
N SER A 78 13.17 4.50 27.56
CA SER A 78 12.83 3.38 26.68
C SER A 78 13.88 2.25 26.76
N ARG A 79 13.41 1.03 27.04
CA ARG A 79 14.26 -0.19 27.13
C ARG A 79 14.19 -1.08 25.89
N GLY A 80 13.37 -0.69 24.91
CA GLY A 80 13.08 -1.49 23.72
C GLY A 80 11.91 -2.45 23.93
N LEU A 81 11.75 -3.40 22.99
CA LEU A 81 10.74 -4.45 23.05
C LEU A 81 11.33 -5.65 23.75
N GLU A 82 10.93 -5.90 25.01
CA GLU A 82 11.54 -6.94 25.85
C GLU A 82 10.89 -8.32 25.66
N THR A 83 9.66 -8.39 25.17
CA THR A 83 8.90 -9.64 25.00
C THR A 83 8.67 -9.98 23.54
N ASP A 84 8.67 -11.28 23.21
CA ASP A 84 8.35 -11.77 21.86
C ASP A 84 6.94 -11.36 21.43
N GLU A 85 6.02 -11.25 22.39
CA GLU A 85 4.65 -10.76 22.18
C GLU A 85 4.64 -9.30 21.72
N ALA A 86 5.42 -8.43 22.38
CA ALA A 86 5.56 -7.02 21.99
C ALA A 86 6.23 -6.88 20.61
N ILE A 87 7.21 -7.73 20.30
CA ILE A 87 7.83 -7.79 18.97
C ILE A 87 6.82 -8.20 17.91
N LEU A 88 6.03 -9.24 18.17
CA LEU A 88 5.03 -9.74 17.23
C LEU A 88 3.90 -8.72 17.00
N GLU A 89 3.44 -8.04 18.05
CA GLU A 89 2.45 -6.97 17.95
C GLU A 89 2.99 -5.82 17.10
N ARG A 90 4.20 -5.31 17.40
CA ARG A 90 4.82 -4.24 16.60
C ARG A 90 5.09 -4.66 15.17
N LYS A 91 5.41 -5.92 14.92
CA LYS A 91 5.55 -6.47 13.57
C LYS A 91 4.22 -6.47 12.81
N GLN A 92 3.11 -6.79 13.46
CA GLN A 92 1.77 -6.70 12.85
C GLN A 92 1.34 -5.26 12.56
N ASP A 93 1.86 -4.31 13.32
CA ASP A 93 1.53 -2.90 13.17
C ASP A 93 2.38 -2.14 12.17
N LEU A 94 3.70 -2.30 12.26
CA LEU A 94 4.68 -1.60 11.43
C LEU A 94 5.03 -2.35 10.15
N GLY A 95 4.79 -3.67 10.12
CA GLY A 95 5.30 -4.55 9.07
C GLY A 95 6.80 -4.81 9.21
N ASP A 96 7.35 -5.56 8.25
CA ASP A 96 8.79 -5.78 8.15
C ASP A 96 9.48 -4.55 7.53
N ASN A 97 10.59 -4.09 8.11
CA ASN A 97 11.42 -3.06 7.51
C ASN A 97 12.26 -3.65 6.36
N ARG A 98 11.63 -3.80 5.19
CA ARG A 98 12.27 -4.31 3.97
C ARG A 98 12.10 -3.30 2.84
N MET A 99 13.21 -2.95 2.20
CA MET A 99 13.20 -2.15 0.98
C MET A 99 13.13 -3.08 -0.23
N GLU A 100 11.95 -3.21 -0.83
CA GLU A 100 11.79 -3.92 -2.10
C GLU A 100 12.00 -2.99 -3.28
N MET A 101 13.05 -3.27 -4.06
CA MET A 101 13.24 -2.71 -5.39
C MET A 101 12.49 -3.59 -6.40
N VAL A 102 11.45 -3.03 -7.00
CA VAL A 102 10.74 -3.68 -8.10
C VAL A 102 11.49 -3.37 -9.38
N ILE A 103 12.05 -4.41 -10.00
CA ILE A 103 12.62 -4.29 -11.34
C ILE A 103 11.44 -4.33 -12.32
N PRO A 104 11.26 -3.31 -13.18
CA PRO A 104 10.16 -3.28 -14.13
C PRO A 104 10.25 -4.48 -15.07
N GLN A 105 9.12 -5.06 -15.43
CA GLN A 105 9.12 -6.22 -16.31
C GLN A 105 9.46 -5.80 -17.74
N PHE A 106 10.12 -6.69 -18.48
CA PHE A 106 10.46 -6.44 -19.89
C PHE A 106 9.26 -5.96 -20.70
N MET A 107 8.07 -6.54 -20.47
CA MET A 107 6.86 -6.17 -21.20
C MET A 107 6.40 -4.74 -20.92
N GLU A 108 6.61 -4.22 -19.70
CA GLU A 108 6.27 -2.84 -19.36
C GLU A 108 7.21 -1.87 -20.08
N LEU A 109 8.52 -2.13 -19.97
CA LEU A 109 9.56 -1.37 -20.68
C LEU A 109 9.35 -1.42 -22.20
N PHE A 110 8.95 -2.58 -22.73
CA PHE A 110 8.70 -2.76 -24.14
C PHE A 110 7.48 -1.97 -24.61
N LYS A 111 6.38 -1.96 -23.84
CA LYS A 111 5.20 -1.15 -24.17
C LYS A 111 5.54 0.34 -24.25
N GLU A 112 6.32 0.85 -23.31
CA GLU A 112 6.79 2.23 -23.35
C GLU A 112 7.58 2.51 -24.64
N ARG A 113 8.47 1.60 -25.03
CA ARG A 113 9.28 1.75 -26.26
C ARG A 113 8.50 1.53 -27.55
N ALA A 114 7.51 0.64 -27.54
CA ALA A 114 6.68 0.33 -28.70
C ALA A 114 5.76 1.50 -29.11
N THR A 115 5.52 2.45 -28.21
CA THR A 115 4.83 3.72 -28.53
C THR A 115 5.72 4.74 -29.24
N ALA A 116 7.02 4.47 -29.39
CA ALA A 116 7.91 5.36 -30.12
C ALA A 116 7.49 5.44 -31.59
N PRO A 117 7.39 6.65 -32.19
CA PRO A 117 6.92 6.82 -33.56
C PRO A 117 7.66 5.94 -34.57
N PHE A 118 8.98 5.82 -34.44
CA PHE A 118 9.82 4.99 -35.32
C PHE A 118 9.41 3.51 -35.32
N PHE A 119 9.17 2.93 -34.14
CA PHE A 119 8.78 1.52 -34.02
C PHE A 119 7.41 1.25 -34.66
N VAL A 120 6.47 2.18 -34.48
CA VAL A 120 5.13 2.10 -35.09
C VAL A 120 5.22 2.19 -36.61
N PHE A 121 6.04 3.10 -37.16
CA PHE A 121 6.22 3.22 -38.61
C PHE A 121 6.88 1.99 -39.22
N GLN A 122 7.89 1.39 -38.57
CA GLN A 122 8.53 0.17 -39.05
C GLN A 122 7.54 -0.99 -39.20
N VAL A 123 6.72 -1.24 -38.15
CA VAL A 123 5.72 -2.32 -38.20
C VAL A 123 4.65 -2.05 -39.26
N LEU A 124 4.21 -0.82 -39.45
CA LEU A 124 3.19 -0.50 -40.46
C LEU A 124 3.69 -0.61 -41.90
N LEU A 125 4.98 -0.31 -42.14
CA LEU A 125 5.56 -0.29 -43.49
C LEU A 125 6.05 -1.66 -43.95
N ASP A 126 6.56 -2.51 -43.06
CA ASP A 126 7.08 -3.84 -43.42
C ASP A 126 5.97 -4.92 -43.51
N THR A 127 4.74 -4.59 -43.11
CA THR A 127 3.58 -5.53 -43.13
C THR A 127 2.60 -5.26 -44.29
N MET A 128 2.95 -4.37 -45.24
CA MET A 128 2.28 -4.19 -46.54
C MET A 128 3.16 -4.71 -47.68
#